data_AF-A0A7L9GF60-F1
#
_entry.id   AF-A0A7L9GF60-F1
#
_cell.length_a   1.000
_cell.length_b   1.000
_cell.length_c   1.000
_cell.angle_alpha   90.00
_cell.angle_beta   90.00
_cell.angle_gamma   90.00
#
_symmetry.space_group_name_H-M   'P 1'
#
loop_
_entity.id
_entity.type
_entity.pdbx_description
1 polymer ?
#
loop_
_entity_poly.entity_id
_entity_poly.type
_entity_poly.pdbx_seq_one_letter_code
_entity_poly.pdbx_strand_id
1 'polypeptide(L)'
;MTEQQPVAVLGGGSFGTAVANLLAENGVPVRQWMRDPAQAEAMRVNRENPRYLKGIRLHDGVEPVNDLLATLQASELIFVALPSSALRSVLAPHAELLRGKGLVSLTKGIEAQSFKLMSQILEEIAPEARIGVLSGPNLAREIAEHALTATVVASEHEDLCQQVQAVLHGRTFRVYASADRFGVELGGALKNVYAIIAGMAVALGMGENTKSMLITRALAEMTRFAVSQGANPMTFLGLAGVGDLIVTCSSPKSRNYQVGYALGQGQSLEEAVSRLGEVAEGVNTLKVLKTKAQQVQVYMPLVAGLHAILFEGRTLNQVIEHLMRAEPKTDVDFISISGFN
;
A
#
# COMPACT_ATOMS: atom_id res chain seq x y z
N MET A 1 -0.85 4.60 -38.73
CA MET A 1 -0.31 4.52 -37.36
C MET A 1 -1.34 3.77 -36.56
N THR A 2 -1.02 2.59 -36.03
CA THR A 2 -1.91 1.91 -35.08
C THR A 2 -1.96 2.80 -33.83
N GLU A 3 -3.15 3.33 -33.50
CA GLU A 3 -3.35 4.04 -32.24
C GLU A 3 -2.96 3.11 -31.10
N GLN A 4 -2.00 3.52 -30.27
CA GLN A 4 -1.64 2.78 -29.07
C GLN A 4 -2.81 2.85 -28.08
N GLN A 5 -3.32 1.70 -27.66
CA GLN A 5 -4.38 1.65 -26.65
C GLN A 5 -3.87 2.26 -25.34
N PRO A 6 -4.64 3.17 -24.71
CA PRO A 6 -4.21 3.79 -23.46
C PRO A 6 -4.25 2.80 -22.29
N VAL A 7 -3.37 3.02 -21.33
CA VAL A 7 -3.42 2.39 -20.01
C VAL A 7 -4.37 3.18 -19.11
N ALA A 8 -5.23 2.48 -18.36
CA ALA A 8 -6.08 3.13 -17.39
C ALA A 8 -5.41 3.18 -16.02
N VAL A 9 -5.55 4.32 -15.33
CA VAL A 9 -5.22 4.45 -13.90
C VAL A 9 -6.48 4.90 -13.17
N LEU A 10 -7.07 3.99 -12.38
CA LEU A 10 -8.30 4.26 -11.63
C LEU A 10 -7.95 4.84 -10.26
N GLY A 11 -8.09 6.15 -10.09
CA GLY A 11 -7.83 6.84 -8.84
C GLY A 11 -7.07 8.16 -8.99
N GLY A 12 -7.67 9.24 -8.51
CA GLY A 12 -7.09 10.59 -8.49
C GLY A 12 -6.23 10.92 -7.27
N GLY A 13 -5.75 9.92 -6.54
CA GLY A 13 -4.88 10.11 -5.35
C GLY A 13 -3.43 10.40 -5.72
N SER A 14 -2.58 10.64 -4.72
CA SER A 14 -1.15 10.97 -4.92
C SER A 14 -0.43 9.87 -5.69
N PHE A 15 -0.60 8.60 -5.28
CA PHE A 15 0.10 7.47 -5.90
C PHE A 15 -0.42 7.16 -7.29
N GLY A 16 -1.76 7.17 -7.51
CA GLY A 16 -2.34 7.03 -8.85
C GLY A 16 -1.84 8.11 -9.81
N THR A 17 -1.74 9.36 -9.36
CA THR A 17 -1.22 10.46 -10.19
C THR A 17 0.27 10.30 -10.50
N ALA A 18 1.08 9.87 -9.54
CA ALA A 18 2.50 9.60 -9.76
C ALA A 18 2.72 8.46 -10.78
N VAL A 19 1.92 7.38 -10.68
CA VAL A 19 1.97 6.26 -11.64
C VAL A 19 1.48 6.70 -13.03
N ALA A 20 0.42 7.51 -13.11
CA ALA A 20 -0.07 8.04 -14.38
C ALA A 20 1.01 8.88 -15.09
N ASN A 21 1.69 9.77 -14.37
CA ASN A 21 2.83 10.53 -14.91
C ASN A 21 3.96 9.61 -15.37
N LEU A 22 4.37 8.63 -14.55
CA LEU A 22 5.45 7.71 -14.89
C LEU A 22 5.16 6.91 -16.18
N LEU A 23 3.94 6.39 -16.32
CA LEU A 23 3.49 5.72 -17.55
C LEU A 23 3.59 6.65 -18.76
N ALA A 24 3.09 7.88 -18.62
CA ALA A 24 3.09 8.85 -19.71
C ALA A 24 4.50 9.33 -20.09
N GLU A 25 5.41 9.44 -19.13
CA GLU A 25 6.84 9.72 -19.37
C GLU A 25 7.54 8.59 -20.11
N ASN A 26 7.11 7.34 -19.90
CA ASN A 26 7.56 6.19 -20.67
C ASN A 26 6.89 6.12 -22.08
N GLY A 27 6.16 7.16 -22.48
CA GLY A 27 5.52 7.26 -23.79
C GLY A 27 4.21 6.49 -23.91
N VAL A 28 3.63 6.03 -22.81
CA VAL A 28 2.36 5.29 -22.79
C VAL A 28 1.20 6.28 -22.65
N PRO A 29 0.21 6.30 -23.57
CA PRO A 29 -0.99 7.10 -23.37
C PRO A 29 -1.77 6.65 -22.12
N VAL A 30 -2.20 7.58 -21.28
CA VAL A 30 -2.85 7.26 -20.00
C VAL A 30 -4.21 7.93 -19.88
N ARG A 31 -5.23 7.17 -19.50
CA ARG A 31 -6.50 7.71 -19.00
C ARG A 31 -6.55 7.56 -17.49
N GLN A 32 -6.48 8.68 -16.78
CA GLN A 32 -6.55 8.69 -15.32
C GLN A 32 -8.00 8.97 -14.89
N TRP A 33 -8.69 7.92 -14.44
CA TRP A 33 -10.07 8.04 -14.01
C TRP A 33 -10.19 8.53 -12.57
N MET A 34 -11.14 9.43 -12.35
CA MET A 34 -11.44 10.04 -11.08
C MET A 34 -12.95 10.11 -10.88
N ARG A 35 -13.41 9.78 -9.67
CA ARG A 35 -14.85 9.81 -9.35
C ARG A 35 -15.42 11.23 -9.34
N ASP A 36 -14.65 12.19 -8.86
CA ASP A 36 -15.08 13.58 -8.75
C ASP A 36 -14.85 14.33 -10.09
N PRO A 37 -15.91 14.75 -10.79
CA PRO A 37 -15.78 15.46 -12.06
C PRO A 37 -15.08 16.82 -11.91
N ALA A 38 -15.25 17.51 -10.78
CA ALA A 38 -14.60 18.79 -10.55
C ALA A 38 -13.08 18.61 -10.39
N GLN A 39 -12.66 17.52 -9.75
CA GLN A 39 -11.24 17.19 -9.61
C GLN A 39 -10.63 16.79 -10.96
N ALA A 40 -11.33 16.00 -11.78
CA ALA A 40 -10.88 15.63 -13.13
C ALA A 40 -10.71 16.86 -14.02
N GLU A 41 -11.70 17.75 -14.01
CA GLU A 41 -11.66 19.00 -14.77
C GLU A 41 -10.53 19.93 -14.31
N ALA A 42 -10.34 20.09 -13.00
CA ALA A 42 -9.24 20.88 -12.47
C ALA A 42 -7.88 20.32 -12.89
N MET A 43 -7.70 18.99 -12.87
CA MET A 43 -6.48 18.34 -13.36
C MET A 43 -6.27 18.53 -14.86
N ARG A 44 -7.34 18.50 -15.65
CA ARG A 44 -7.31 18.68 -17.10
C ARG A 44 -6.89 20.10 -17.48
N VAL A 45 -7.46 21.12 -16.82
CA VAL A 45 -7.20 22.53 -17.11
C VAL A 45 -5.86 22.99 -16.53
N ASN A 46 -5.60 22.70 -15.26
CA ASN A 46 -4.41 23.21 -14.57
C ASN A 46 -3.16 22.37 -14.87
N ARG A 47 -3.33 21.16 -15.43
CA ARG A 47 -2.26 20.18 -15.63
C ARG A 47 -1.49 19.93 -14.31
N GLU A 48 -2.22 19.77 -13.21
CA GLU A 48 -1.71 19.49 -11.87
C GLU A 48 -2.82 18.83 -11.04
N ASN A 49 -2.49 17.97 -10.07
CA ASN A 49 -3.44 17.48 -9.07
C ASN A 49 -3.43 18.37 -7.80
N PRO A 50 -4.35 19.35 -7.69
CA PRO A 50 -4.29 20.36 -6.64
C PRO A 50 -4.64 19.80 -5.26
N ARG A 51 -5.26 18.61 -5.18
CA ARG A 51 -5.68 18.02 -3.90
C ARG A 51 -4.61 17.12 -3.31
N TYR A 52 -4.00 16.26 -4.12
CA TYR A 52 -3.19 15.15 -3.63
C TYR A 52 -1.71 15.20 -4.03
N LEU A 53 -1.33 15.96 -5.06
CA LEU A 53 0.05 16.02 -5.54
C LEU A 53 0.41 17.43 -6.03
N LYS A 54 0.31 18.40 -5.10
CA LYS A 54 0.54 19.82 -5.36
C LYS A 54 1.98 20.10 -5.81
N GLY A 55 2.14 21.02 -6.75
CA GLY A 55 3.42 21.47 -7.30
C GLY A 55 4.06 20.54 -8.32
N ILE A 56 3.38 19.45 -8.69
CA ILE A 56 3.84 18.51 -9.73
C ILE A 56 3.00 18.72 -10.97
N ARG A 57 3.65 19.06 -12.09
CA ARG A 57 3.00 19.14 -13.40
C ARG A 57 2.55 17.75 -13.86
N LEU A 58 1.31 17.65 -14.31
CA LEU A 58 0.75 16.46 -14.95
C LEU A 58 1.29 16.35 -16.38
N HIS A 59 1.91 15.21 -16.71
CA HIS A 59 2.52 14.98 -18.01
C HIS A 59 1.48 15.02 -19.13
N ASP A 60 1.80 15.61 -20.29
CA ASP A 60 0.82 15.88 -21.38
C ASP A 60 0.16 14.62 -21.94
N GLY A 61 0.82 13.46 -21.82
CA GLY A 61 0.26 12.13 -22.16
C GLY A 61 -0.77 11.56 -21.17
N VAL A 62 -1.04 12.25 -20.05
CA VAL A 62 -2.11 11.89 -19.11
C VAL A 62 -3.38 12.67 -19.43
N GLU A 63 -4.47 11.94 -19.66
CA GLU A 63 -5.83 12.44 -19.83
C GLU A 63 -6.62 12.20 -18.53
N PRO A 64 -6.90 13.24 -17.73
CA PRO A 64 -7.85 13.14 -16.61
C PRO A 64 -9.28 12.96 -17.13
N VAL A 65 -9.97 11.93 -16.65
CA VAL A 65 -11.33 11.59 -17.09
C VAL A 65 -12.23 11.22 -15.91
N ASN A 66 -13.54 11.40 -16.07
CA ASN A 66 -14.54 11.02 -15.08
C ASN A 66 -15.52 9.93 -15.58
N ASP A 67 -15.49 9.59 -16.87
CA ASP A 67 -16.27 8.50 -17.45
C ASP A 67 -15.55 7.15 -17.25
N LEU A 68 -16.01 6.38 -16.26
CA LEU A 68 -15.43 5.08 -15.95
C LEU A 68 -15.67 4.07 -17.07
N LEU A 69 -16.88 4.07 -17.65
CA LEU A 69 -17.29 3.11 -18.66
C LEU A 69 -16.40 3.23 -19.91
N ALA A 70 -16.27 4.45 -20.42
CA ALA A 70 -15.41 4.72 -21.58
C ALA A 70 -13.92 4.44 -21.29
N THR A 71 -13.48 4.63 -20.04
CA THR A 71 -12.11 4.32 -19.63
C THR A 71 -11.85 2.81 -19.66
N LEU A 72 -12.75 2.01 -19.09
CA LEU A 72 -12.62 0.55 -19.06
C LEU A 72 -12.69 -0.07 -20.45
N GLN A 73 -13.52 0.47 -21.34
CA GLN A 73 -13.63 0.01 -22.73
C GLN A 73 -12.38 0.29 -23.56
N ALA A 74 -11.68 1.39 -23.28
CA ALA A 74 -10.52 1.83 -24.06
C ALA A 74 -9.19 1.15 -23.66
N SER A 75 -9.16 0.44 -22.53
CA SER A 75 -7.90 -0.02 -21.91
C SER A 75 -7.90 -1.51 -21.64
N GLU A 76 -6.79 -2.20 -21.97
CA GLU A 76 -6.57 -3.62 -21.65
C GLU A 76 -5.75 -3.83 -20.37
N LEU A 77 -4.93 -2.85 -20.00
CA LEU A 77 -4.18 -2.83 -18.75
C LEU A 77 -4.70 -1.70 -17.86
N ILE A 78 -5.04 -2.05 -16.63
CA ILE A 78 -5.72 -1.17 -15.68
C ILE A 78 -4.99 -1.21 -14.34
N PHE A 79 -4.44 -0.08 -13.93
CA PHE A 79 -3.89 0.12 -12.58
C PHE A 79 -4.99 0.62 -11.65
N VAL A 80 -5.25 -0.11 -10.57
CA VAL A 80 -6.33 0.17 -9.62
C VAL A 80 -5.74 0.83 -8.37
N ALA A 81 -5.84 2.16 -8.27
CA ALA A 81 -5.40 2.99 -7.14
C ALA A 81 -6.58 3.56 -6.34
N LEU A 82 -7.66 2.79 -6.23
CA LEU A 82 -8.85 3.15 -5.48
C LEU A 82 -8.68 2.84 -4.00
N PRO A 83 -9.15 3.68 -3.06
CA PRO A 83 -9.16 3.32 -1.64
C PRO A 83 -9.80 1.95 -1.39
N SER A 84 -9.31 1.23 -0.38
CA SER A 84 -9.75 -0.15 -0.10
C SER A 84 -11.26 -0.25 0.12
N SER A 85 -11.84 0.76 0.76
CA SER A 85 -13.28 0.90 1.02
C SER A 85 -14.14 1.17 -0.22
N ALA A 86 -13.55 1.67 -1.31
CA ALA A 86 -14.29 2.08 -2.51
C ALA A 86 -14.20 1.04 -3.64
N LEU A 87 -13.11 0.28 -3.71
CA LEU A 87 -12.76 -0.62 -4.83
C LEU A 87 -13.94 -1.51 -5.26
N ARG A 88 -14.53 -2.24 -4.31
CA ARG A 88 -15.64 -3.18 -4.62
C ARG A 88 -16.85 -2.46 -5.21
N SER A 89 -17.29 -1.38 -4.56
CA SER A 89 -18.46 -0.62 -5.00
C SER A 89 -18.31 0.03 -6.37
N VAL A 90 -17.07 0.37 -6.75
CA VAL A 90 -16.76 1.03 -8.02
C VAL A 90 -16.66 0.01 -9.15
N LEU A 91 -16.02 -1.15 -8.93
CA LEU A 91 -15.71 -2.09 -10.01
C LEU A 91 -16.76 -3.20 -10.21
N ALA A 92 -17.46 -3.63 -9.15
CA ALA A 92 -18.45 -4.70 -9.25
C ALA A 92 -19.55 -4.47 -10.31
N PRO A 93 -20.09 -3.23 -10.49
CA PRO A 93 -21.06 -2.95 -11.56
C PRO A 93 -20.53 -3.13 -12.99
N HIS A 94 -19.22 -3.26 -13.16
CA HIS A 94 -18.54 -3.32 -14.45
C HIS A 94 -17.78 -4.64 -14.66
N ALA A 95 -18.08 -5.68 -13.88
CA ALA A 95 -17.43 -7.00 -13.91
C ALA A 95 -17.21 -7.54 -15.34
N GLU A 96 -18.25 -7.50 -16.18
CA GLU A 96 -18.18 -8.00 -17.56
C GLU A 96 -17.18 -7.26 -18.44
N LEU A 97 -17.00 -5.95 -18.22
CA LEU A 97 -16.02 -5.15 -18.97
C LEU A 97 -14.59 -5.43 -18.54
N LEU A 98 -14.38 -6.05 -17.38
CA LEU A 98 -13.05 -6.38 -16.84
C LEU A 98 -12.58 -7.77 -17.30
N ARG A 99 -13.45 -8.58 -17.90
CA ARG A 99 -13.17 -9.93 -18.38
C ARG A 99 -11.95 -9.93 -19.33
N GLY A 100 -10.96 -10.79 -19.05
CA GLY A 100 -9.74 -10.95 -19.87
C GLY A 100 -8.69 -9.84 -19.72
N LYS A 101 -9.00 -8.72 -19.05
CA LYS A 101 -8.10 -7.58 -18.88
C LYS A 101 -7.02 -7.85 -17.84
N GLY A 102 -5.94 -7.07 -17.88
CA GLY A 102 -4.92 -7.06 -16.83
C GLY A 102 -5.25 -6.02 -15.76
N LEU A 103 -5.48 -6.44 -14.51
CA LEU A 103 -5.79 -5.57 -13.39
C LEU A 103 -4.65 -5.59 -12.38
N VAL A 104 -4.06 -4.43 -12.08
CA VAL A 104 -2.94 -4.32 -11.14
C VAL A 104 -3.36 -3.46 -9.95
N SER A 105 -3.53 -4.07 -8.78
CA SER A 105 -3.83 -3.33 -7.56
C SER A 105 -2.61 -2.53 -7.10
N LEU A 106 -2.81 -1.23 -6.92
CA LEU A 106 -1.86 -0.30 -6.29
C LEU A 106 -2.21 -0.03 -4.82
N THR A 107 -3.36 -0.54 -4.37
CA THR A 107 -3.95 -0.24 -3.08
C THR A 107 -3.43 -1.19 -2.01
N LYS A 108 -2.93 -0.61 -0.92
CA LYS A 108 -2.33 -1.32 0.21
C LYS A 108 -3.28 -1.33 1.41
N GLY A 109 -4.24 -2.24 1.40
CA GLY A 109 -5.28 -2.33 2.44
C GLY A 109 -5.96 -3.70 2.49
N ILE A 110 -6.82 -3.89 3.49
CA ILE A 110 -7.58 -5.12 3.72
C ILE A 110 -9.06 -4.75 3.89
N GLU A 111 -9.97 -5.45 3.19
CA GLU A 111 -11.40 -5.25 3.36
C GLU A 111 -11.86 -5.74 4.74
N ALA A 112 -12.46 -4.84 5.51
CA ALA A 112 -12.67 -5.08 6.92
C ALA A 112 -13.67 -6.21 7.24
N GLN A 113 -14.71 -6.36 6.43
CA GLN A 113 -15.77 -7.34 6.67
C GLN A 113 -15.33 -8.77 6.38
N SER A 114 -14.46 -8.96 5.38
CA SER A 114 -14.10 -10.26 4.82
C SER A 114 -12.64 -10.66 5.10
N PHE A 115 -11.82 -9.73 5.57
CA PHE A 115 -10.36 -9.87 5.65
C PHE A 115 -9.72 -10.17 4.28
N LYS A 116 -10.35 -9.75 3.18
CA LYS A 116 -9.80 -9.98 1.83
C LYS A 116 -8.83 -8.88 1.43
N LEU A 117 -7.76 -9.29 0.76
CA LEU A 117 -6.83 -8.40 0.10
C LEU A 117 -7.46 -7.83 -1.18
N MET A 118 -6.91 -6.73 -1.70
CA MET A 118 -7.49 -6.04 -2.86
C MET A 118 -7.47 -6.94 -4.10
N SER A 119 -6.42 -7.72 -4.29
CA SER A 119 -6.32 -8.69 -5.38
C SER A 119 -7.39 -9.77 -5.31
N GLN A 120 -7.72 -10.28 -4.12
CA GLN A 120 -8.79 -11.25 -3.92
C GLN A 120 -10.17 -10.65 -4.21
N ILE A 121 -10.37 -9.36 -3.89
CA ILE A 121 -11.60 -8.66 -4.25
C ILE A 121 -11.69 -8.49 -5.78
N LEU A 122 -10.57 -8.20 -6.45
CA LEU A 122 -10.53 -8.12 -7.90
C LEU A 122 -10.85 -9.47 -8.56
N GLU A 123 -10.35 -10.58 -8.02
CA GLU A 123 -10.70 -11.93 -8.49
C GLU A 123 -12.19 -12.24 -8.36
N GLU A 124 -12.83 -11.82 -7.26
CA GLU A 124 -14.26 -12.00 -7.08
C GLU A 124 -15.10 -11.18 -8.06
N ILE A 125 -14.63 -9.99 -8.39
CA ILE A 125 -15.32 -9.08 -9.31
C ILE A 125 -15.11 -9.51 -10.75
N ALA A 126 -13.89 -9.94 -11.10
CA ALA A 126 -13.49 -10.26 -12.47
C ALA A 126 -12.64 -11.54 -12.49
N PRO A 127 -13.27 -12.73 -12.35
CA PRO A 127 -12.56 -14.00 -12.21
C PRO A 127 -11.75 -14.41 -13.45
N GLU A 128 -12.08 -13.85 -14.62
CA GLU A 128 -11.37 -14.08 -15.89
C GLU A 128 -10.34 -13.00 -16.20
N ALA A 129 -10.11 -12.04 -15.30
CA ALA A 129 -9.05 -11.06 -15.44
C ALA A 129 -7.71 -11.63 -14.93
N ARG A 130 -6.61 -11.17 -15.51
CA ARG A 130 -5.27 -11.44 -15.00
C ARG A 130 -5.01 -10.44 -13.88
N ILE A 131 -4.78 -10.93 -12.66
CA ILE A 131 -4.66 -10.06 -11.47
C ILE A 131 -3.21 -9.96 -11.02
N GLY A 132 -2.74 -8.73 -10.83
CA GLY A 132 -1.44 -8.42 -10.25
C GLY A 132 -1.54 -7.41 -9.12
N VAL A 133 -0.44 -7.25 -8.39
CA VAL A 133 -0.29 -6.23 -7.35
C VAL A 133 1.04 -5.52 -7.52
N LEU A 134 1.12 -4.27 -7.08
CA LEU A 134 2.36 -3.50 -7.09
C LEU A 134 2.65 -2.97 -5.69
N SER A 135 3.78 -3.38 -5.13
CA SER A 135 4.22 -2.98 -3.80
C SER A 135 5.73 -2.83 -3.71
N GLY A 136 6.19 -1.99 -2.79
CA GLY A 136 7.57 -1.50 -2.74
C GLY A 136 7.66 -0.09 -2.15
N PRO A 137 8.90 0.40 -1.91
CA PRO A 137 9.19 1.71 -1.33
C PRO A 137 8.81 2.85 -2.28
N ASN A 138 7.51 3.11 -2.37
CA ASN A 138 6.91 3.89 -3.45
C ASN A 138 6.28 5.18 -2.92
N LEU A 139 7.08 6.07 -2.32
CA LEU A 139 6.56 7.38 -1.91
C LEU A 139 6.17 8.20 -3.15
N ALA A 140 4.87 8.44 -3.32
CA ALA A 140 4.29 9.03 -4.52
C ALA A 140 4.97 10.34 -4.95
N ARG A 141 5.31 11.20 -3.99
CA ARG A 141 5.99 12.47 -4.27
C ARG A 141 7.41 12.30 -4.78
N GLU A 142 8.16 11.34 -4.25
CA GLU A 142 9.54 11.08 -4.69
C GLU A 142 9.56 10.47 -6.09
N ILE A 143 8.60 9.59 -6.40
CA ILE A 143 8.40 9.08 -7.77
C ILE A 143 8.11 10.24 -8.72
N ALA A 144 7.19 11.13 -8.34
CA ALA A 144 6.79 12.28 -9.15
C ALA A 144 7.89 13.35 -9.30
N GLU A 145 8.86 13.38 -8.38
CA GLU A 145 10.05 14.24 -8.41
C GLU A 145 11.25 13.53 -9.06
N HIS A 146 11.02 12.39 -9.74
CA HIS A 146 12.03 11.61 -10.47
C HIS A 146 13.17 11.06 -9.60
N ALA A 147 12.96 10.91 -8.29
CA ALA A 147 13.91 10.24 -7.42
C ALA A 147 14.04 8.76 -7.81
N LEU A 148 15.26 8.23 -7.72
CA LEU A 148 15.54 6.82 -8.04
C LEU A 148 14.85 5.91 -7.02
N THR A 149 14.01 5.00 -7.49
CA THR A 149 13.41 3.97 -6.64
C THR A 149 13.12 2.68 -7.43
N ALA A 150 12.63 1.68 -6.71
CA ALA A 150 12.24 0.41 -7.28
C ALA A 150 10.97 -0.15 -6.62
N THR A 151 10.22 -0.95 -7.38
CA THR A 151 9.02 -1.65 -6.92
C THR A 151 9.04 -3.11 -7.35
N VAL A 152 8.13 -3.89 -6.76
CA VAL A 152 7.77 -5.23 -7.22
C VAL A 152 6.38 -5.18 -7.86
N VAL A 153 6.24 -5.77 -9.04
CA VAL A 153 4.96 -6.26 -9.56
C VAL A 153 4.88 -7.75 -9.29
N ALA A 154 3.75 -8.23 -8.77
CA ALA A 154 3.57 -9.64 -8.48
C ALA A 154 2.24 -10.18 -9.01
N SER A 155 2.29 -11.33 -9.67
CA SER A 155 1.15 -12.04 -10.24
C SER A 155 1.52 -13.49 -10.53
N GLU A 156 0.54 -14.39 -10.51
CA GLU A 156 0.66 -15.75 -11.05
C GLU A 156 0.76 -15.75 -12.59
N HIS A 157 0.36 -14.65 -13.24
CA HIS A 157 0.42 -14.45 -14.69
C HIS A 157 1.73 -13.75 -15.09
N GLU A 158 2.68 -14.52 -15.63
CA GLU A 158 3.98 -13.99 -16.03
C GLU A 158 3.88 -12.91 -17.12
N ASP A 159 2.97 -13.08 -18.08
CA ASP A 159 2.69 -12.14 -19.15
C ASP A 159 2.18 -10.79 -18.64
N LEU A 160 1.37 -10.79 -17.57
CA LEU A 160 0.95 -9.55 -16.90
C LEU A 160 2.15 -8.84 -16.25
N CYS A 161 3.01 -9.58 -15.54
CA CYS A 161 4.23 -9.01 -14.95
C CYS A 161 5.14 -8.38 -16.01
N GLN A 162 5.36 -9.07 -17.14
CA GLN A 162 6.13 -8.56 -18.26
C GLN A 162 5.49 -7.30 -18.89
N GLN A 163 4.17 -7.31 -19.08
CA GLN A 163 3.43 -6.16 -19.60
C GLN A 163 3.57 -4.94 -18.67
N VAL A 164 3.45 -5.13 -17.36
CA VAL A 164 3.64 -4.08 -16.35
C VAL A 164 5.08 -3.56 -16.34
N GLN A 165 6.07 -4.45 -16.41
CA GLN A 165 7.47 -4.04 -16.52
C GLN A 165 7.71 -3.21 -17.78
N ALA A 166 7.16 -3.60 -18.92
CA ALA A 166 7.34 -2.88 -20.19
C ALA A 166 6.80 -1.44 -20.15
N VAL A 167 5.70 -1.20 -19.45
CA VAL A 167 5.08 0.15 -19.39
C VAL A 167 5.58 1.00 -18.22
N LEU A 168 5.98 0.41 -17.09
CA LEU A 168 6.39 1.16 -15.89
C LEU A 168 7.91 1.27 -15.71
N HIS A 169 8.69 0.29 -16.18
CA HIS A 169 10.13 0.34 -16.00
C HIS A 169 10.71 1.51 -16.80
N GLY A 170 11.49 2.36 -16.13
CA GLY A 170 12.06 3.55 -16.76
C GLY A 170 13.34 4.01 -16.07
N ARG A 171 13.81 5.19 -16.48
CA ARG A 171 15.09 5.77 -16.04
C ARG A 171 15.22 5.91 -14.52
N THR A 172 14.10 6.17 -13.84
CA THR A 172 14.07 6.49 -12.40
C THR A 172 13.27 5.50 -11.57
N PHE A 173 12.62 4.53 -12.21
CA PHE A 173 11.71 3.60 -11.55
C PHE A 173 11.95 2.17 -12.06
N ARG A 174 12.60 1.34 -11.23
CA ARG A 174 12.93 -0.04 -11.58
C ARG A 174 11.83 -0.99 -11.12
N VAL A 175 11.33 -1.82 -12.03
CA VAL A 175 10.27 -2.80 -11.74
C VAL A 175 10.84 -4.22 -11.72
N TYR A 176 10.71 -4.90 -10.58
CA TYR A 176 11.04 -6.32 -10.40
C TYR A 176 9.76 -7.16 -10.47
N ALA A 177 9.82 -8.35 -11.08
CA ALA A 177 8.71 -9.29 -11.10
C ALA A 177 8.81 -10.29 -9.93
N SER A 178 7.67 -10.75 -9.43
CA SER A 178 7.55 -11.82 -8.44
C SER A 178 6.32 -12.68 -8.74
N ALA A 179 6.38 -13.97 -8.42
CA ALA A 179 5.21 -14.84 -8.45
C ALA A 179 4.43 -14.83 -7.12
N ASP A 180 5.02 -14.31 -6.03
CA ASP A 180 4.38 -14.26 -4.71
C ASP A 180 3.49 -13.02 -4.57
N ARG A 181 2.36 -13.02 -5.29
CA ARG A 181 1.35 -11.96 -5.23
C ARG A 181 0.85 -11.76 -3.79
N PHE A 182 0.54 -12.86 -3.11
CA PHE A 182 -0.03 -12.85 -1.78
C PHE A 182 0.93 -12.21 -0.75
N GLY A 183 2.20 -12.63 -0.70
CA GLY A 183 3.18 -12.07 0.22
C GLY A 183 3.50 -10.60 -0.06
N VAL A 184 3.60 -10.21 -1.34
CA VAL A 184 3.87 -8.82 -1.75
C VAL A 184 2.74 -7.88 -1.34
N GLU A 185 1.50 -8.29 -1.55
CA GLU A 185 0.33 -7.48 -1.19
C GLU A 185 0.17 -7.37 0.33
N LEU A 186 0.31 -8.50 1.04
CA LEU A 186 0.18 -8.53 2.48
C LEU A 186 1.28 -7.70 3.16
N GLY A 187 2.52 -7.78 2.69
CA GLY A 187 3.62 -6.91 3.16
C GLY A 187 3.27 -5.42 3.03
N GLY A 188 2.73 -5.02 1.88
CA GLY A 188 2.27 -3.65 1.63
C GLY A 188 1.12 -3.22 2.55
N ALA A 189 0.16 -4.11 2.82
CA ALA A 189 -1.00 -3.82 3.67
C ALA A 189 -0.61 -3.70 5.16
N LEU A 190 0.25 -4.59 5.66
CA LEU A 190 0.60 -4.68 7.08
C LEU A 190 1.52 -3.53 7.54
N LYS A 191 2.47 -3.08 6.71
CA LYS A 191 3.49 -2.08 7.10
C LYS A 191 2.87 -0.79 7.66
N ASN A 192 1.69 -0.42 7.17
CA ASN A 192 1.02 0.84 7.50
C ASN A 192 0.65 0.91 8.99
N VAL A 193 0.38 -0.25 9.61
CA VAL A 193 0.15 -0.34 11.07
C VAL A 193 1.40 0.06 11.84
N TYR A 194 2.55 -0.48 11.45
CA TYR A 194 3.83 -0.23 12.13
C TYR A 194 4.35 1.20 11.90
N ALA A 195 3.97 1.83 10.80
CA ALA A 195 4.28 3.24 10.57
C ALA A 195 3.60 4.16 11.61
N ILE A 196 2.42 3.79 12.11
CA ILE A 196 1.76 4.51 13.23
C ILE A 196 2.61 4.37 14.50
N ILE A 197 3.09 3.16 14.79
CA ILE A 197 3.96 2.90 15.95
C ILE A 197 5.25 3.71 15.85
N ALA A 198 5.87 3.75 14.67
CA ALA A 198 7.08 4.55 14.43
C ALA A 198 6.83 6.05 14.63
N GLY A 199 5.71 6.58 14.12
CA GLY A 199 5.31 7.96 14.35
C GLY A 199 5.15 8.30 15.84
N MET A 200 4.50 7.41 16.59
CA MET A 200 4.35 7.57 18.05
C MET A 200 5.71 7.60 18.75
N ALA A 201 6.58 6.64 18.43
CA ALA A 201 7.93 6.56 19.00
C ALA A 201 8.72 7.86 18.79
N VAL A 202 8.63 8.46 17.60
CA VAL A 202 9.32 9.72 17.30
C VAL A 202 8.73 10.90 18.07
N ALA A 203 7.41 10.99 18.19
CA ALA A 203 6.76 12.07 18.96
C ALA A 203 7.18 12.07 20.44
N LEU A 204 7.58 10.92 20.98
CA LEU A 204 8.02 10.75 22.36
C LEU A 204 9.53 10.99 22.55
N GLY A 205 10.24 11.38 21.49
CA GLY A 205 11.69 11.58 21.54
C GLY A 205 12.50 10.29 21.65
N MET A 206 11.95 9.14 21.25
CA MET A 206 12.71 7.89 21.25
C MET A 206 13.86 7.93 20.22
N GLY A 207 15.03 7.47 20.65
CA GLY A 207 16.24 7.48 19.83
C GLY A 207 16.28 6.41 18.73
N GLU A 208 17.34 6.44 17.91
CA GLU A 208 17.51 5.54 16.75
C GLU A 208 17.58 4.06 17.11
N ASN A 209 18.08 3.72 18.31
CA ASN A 209 18.09 2.34 18.80
C ASN A 209 16.68 1.77 18.93
N THR A 210 15.75 2.56 19.50
CA THR A 210 14.36 2.15 19.65
C THR A 210 13.66 2.04 18.31
N LYS A 211 13.93 2.98 17.38
CA LYS A 211 13.37 2.91 16.02
C LYS A 211 13.83 1.66 15.28
N SER A 212 15.12 1.35 15.33
CA SER A 212 15.70 0.14 14.73
C SER A 212 15.11 -1.14 15.35
N MET A 213 14.98 -1.19 16.68
CA MET A 213 14.33 -2.31 17.38
C MET A 213 12.86 -2.46 16.94
N LEU A 214 12.10 -1.37 16.85
CA LEU A 214 10.70 -1.40 16.43
C LEU A 214 10.55 -1.88 14.99
N ILE A 215 11.39 -1.41 14.06
CA ILE A 215 11.34 -1.83 12.65
C ILE A 215 11.66 -3.33 12.52
N THR A 216 12.68 -3.82 13.23
CA THR A 216 13.05 -5.25 13.17
C THR A 216 11.97 -6.14 13.79
N ARG A 217 11.37 -5.74 14.93
CA ARG A 217 10.25 -6.48 15.52
C ARG A 217 8.97 -6.39 14.68
N ALA A 218 8.72 -5.27 14.02
CA ALA A 218 7.63 -5.10 13.07
C ALA A 218 7.76 -6.05 11.88
N LEU A 219 8.96 -6.17 11.31
CA LEU A 219 9.22 -7.12 10.23
C LEU A 219 8.96 -8.55 10.69
N ALA A 220 9.41 -8.93 11.88
CA ALA A 220 9.15 -10.26 12.44
C ALA A 220 7.64 -10.55 12.60
N GLU A 221 6.86 -9.61 13.13
CA GLU A 221 5.40 -9.78 13.22
C GLU A 221 4.72 -9.87 11.85
N MET A 222 5.12 -9.02 10.90
CA MET A 222 4.62 -9.08 9.52
C MET A 222 4.88 -10.44 8.89
N THR A 223 6.12 -10.94 8.97
CA THR A 223 6.51 -12.23 8.41
C THR A 223 5.79 -13.39 9.11
N ARG A 224 5.72 -13.40 10.45
CA ARG A 224 4.98 -14.45 11.19
C ARG A 224 3.52 -14.53 10.79
N PHE A 225 2.85 -13.38 10.73
CA PHE A 225 1.46 -13.34 10.31
C PHE A 225 1.31 -13.79 8.86
N ALA A 226 2.14 -13.29 7.95
CA ALA A 226 2.03 -13.62 6.55
C ALA A 226 2.28 -15.11 6.26
N VAL A 227 3.29 -15.70 6.88
CA VAL A 227 3.58 -17.15 6.75
C VAL A 227 2.43 -17.99 7.31
N SER A 228 1.80 -17.58 8.41
CA SER A 228 0.60 -18.28 8.93
C SER A 228 -0.57 -18.30 7.93
N GLN A 229 -0.57 -17.37 6.97
CA GLN A 229 -1.57 -17.27 5.92
C GLN A 229 -1.09 -17.91 4.59
N GLY A 230 0.11 -18.49 4.54
CA GLY A 230 0.67 -19.16 3.35
C GLY A 230 1.60 -18.31 2.49
N ALA A 231 2.01 -17.11 2.94
CA ALA A 231 2.99 -16.29 2.20
C ALA A 231 4.41 -16.87 2.29
N ASN A 232 5.25 -16.55 1.29
CA ASN A 232 6.66 -16.92 1.33
C ASN A 232 7.44 -15.97 2.27
N PRO A 233 8.15 -16.48 3.30
CA PRO A 233 8.93 -15.62 4.20
C PRO A 233 10.01 -14.81 3.47
N MET A 234 10.57 -15.33 2.37
CA MET A 234 11.65 -14.66 1.62
C MET A 234 11.19 -13.36 0.97
N THR A 235 9.89 -13.22 0.67
CA THR A 235 9.31 -11.99 0.11
C THR A 235 9.50 -10.80 1.05
N PHE A 236 9.50 -11.05 2.36
CA PHE A 236 9.66 -10.00 3.37
C PHE A 236 11.07 -9.44 3.46
N LEU A 237 12.08 -10.13 2.91
CA LEU A 237 13.45 -9.63 2.77
C LEU A 237 13.61 -8.68 1.57
N GLY A 238 12.62 -8.63 0.66
CA GLY A 238 12.65 -7.82 -0.55
C GLY A 238 12.06 -6.41 -0.38
N LEU A 239 11.92 -5.72 -1.52
CA LEU A 239 11.39 -4.35 -1.60
C LEU A 239 9.97 -4.23 -1.03
N ALA A 240 9.10 -5.20 -1.28
CA ALA A 240 7.70 -5.18 -0.82
C ALA A 240 7.53 -5.45 0.69
N GLY A 241 8.55 -6.02 1.33
CA GLY A 241 8.59 -6.26 2.77
C GLY A 241 9.40 -5.18 3.49
N VAL A 242 10.65 -5.52 3.84
CA VAL A 242 11.55 -4.66 4.62
C VAL A 242 11.80 -3.30 3.94
N GLY A 243 11.94 -3.26 2.61
CA GLY A 243 12.18 -2.00 1.90
C GLY A 243 11.04 -1.00 2.10
N ASP A 244 9.81 -1.46 1.87
CA ASP A 244 8.62 -0.62 2.03
C ASP A 244 8.32 -0.30 3.50
N LEU A 245 8.59 -1.22 4.42
CA LEU A 245 8.49 -0.98 5.86
C LEU A 245 9.42 0.15 6.32
N ILE A 246 10.71 0.09 5.95
CA ILE A 246 11.71 1.09 6.37
C ILE A 246 11.32 2.48 5.91
N VAL A 247 11.00 2.66 4.62
CA VAL A 247 10.67 3.99 4.09
C VAL A 247 9.40 4.55 4.73
N THR A 248 8.43 3.69 5.05
CA THR A 248 7.15 4.12 5.61
C THR A 248 7.26 4.48 7.09
N CYS A 249 8.10 3.77 7.84
CA CYS A 249 8.37 4.03 9.24
C CYS A 249 9.35 5.19 9.47
N SER A 250 10.16 5.54 8.47
CA SER A 250 11.21 6.58 8.60
C SER A 250 10.85 7.91 7.94
N SER A 251 9.73 7.96 7.19
CA SER A 251 9.37 9.16 6.42
C SER A 251 8.24 9.96 7.07
N PRO A 252 8.45 11.25 7.40
CA PRO A 252 7.36 12.12 7.85
C PRO A 252 6.34 12.40 6.75
N LYS A 253 6.62 12.02 5.49
CA LYS A 253 5.66 12.11 4.37
C LYS A 253 4.60 11.00 4.43
N SER A 254 4.80 9.95 5.22
CA SER A 254 3.83 8.87 5.41
C SER A 254 2.64 9.35 6.24
N ARG A 255 1.42 9.18 5.73
CA ARG A 255 0.19 9.56 6.46
C ARG A 255 0.00 8.77 7.75
N ASN A 256 0.29 7.46 7.71
CA ASN A 256 0.23 6.60 8.89
C ASN A 256 1.24 7.04 9.95
N TYR A 257 2.44 7.44 9.52
CA TYR A 257 3.44 8.04 10.41
C TYR A 257 2.93 9.35 11.04
N GLN A 258 2.30 10.23 10.26
CA GLN A 258 1.73 11.48 10.78
C GLN A 258 0.58 11.25 11.77
N VAL A 259 -0.25 10.21 11.57
CA VAL A 259 -1.25 9.78 12.56
C VAL A 259 -0.56 9.36 13.84
N GLY A 260 0.42 8.47 13.75
CA GLY A 260 1.22 8.02 14.90
C GLY A 260 1.85 9.18 15.66
N TYR A 261 2.44 10.12 14.93
CA TYR A 261 3.08 11.29 15.52
C TYR A 261 2.09 12.18 16.27
N ALA A 262 0.90 12.43 15.71
CA ALA A 262 -0.17 13.17 16.39
C ALA A 262 -0.62 12.48 17.69
N LEU A 263 -0.83 11.16 17.62
CA LEU A 263 -1.20 10.34 18.79
C LEU A 263 -0.13 10.40 19.88
N GLY A 264 1.15 10.32 19.50
CA GLY A 264 2.26 10.46 20.45
C GLY A 264 2.39 11.87 21.06
N GLN A 265 1.82 12.89 20.43
CA GLN A 265 1.67 14.24 21.00
C GLN A 265 0.44 14.38 21.93
N GLY A 266 -0.33 13.31 22.12
CA GLY A 266 -1.52 13.31 22.98
C GLY A 266 -2.82 13.73 22.29
N GLN A 267 -2.82 13.89 20.96
CA GLN A 267 -4.06 14.16 20.20
C GLN A 267 -4.92 12.91 20.13
N SER A 268 -6.24 13.09 20.01
CA SER A 268 -7.17 11.98 19.79
C SER A 268 -7.02 11.41 18.37
N LEU A 269 -7.51 10.19 18.16
CA LEU A 269 -7.52 9.57 16.83
C LEU A 269 -8.39 10.39 15.85
N GLU A 270 -9.52 10.91 16.32
CA GLU A 270 -10.42 11.76 15.54
C GLU A 270 -9.74 13.06 15.11
N GLU A 271 -9.00 13.71 16.02
CA GLU A 271 -8.22 14.92 15.72
C GLU A 271 -7.13 14.64 14.68
N ALA A 272 -6.38 13.55 14.86
CA ALA A 272 -5.32 13.15 13.96
C ALA A 272 -5.84 12.85 12.55
N VAL A 273 -6.98 12.16 12.44
CA VAL A 273 -7.65 11.84 11.16
C VAL A 273 -8.23 13.09 10.51
N SER A 274 -8.92 13.95 11.28
CA SER A 274 -9.54 15.17 10.77
C SER A 274 -8.50 16.11 10.15
N ARG A 275 -7.30 16.21 10.74
CA ARG A 275 -6.20 17.02 10.21
C ARG A 275 -5.68 16.53 8.86
N LEU A 276 -5.73 15.22 8.62
CA LEU A 276 -5.28 14.61 7.36
C LEU A 276 -6.36 14.61 6.28
N GLY A 277 -7.62 14.85 6.65
CA GLY A 277 -8.77 14.91 5.74
C GLY A 277 -9.29 13.54 5.28
N GLU A 278 -8.65 12.44 5.69
CA GLU A 278 -9.10 11.07 5.43
C GLU A 278 -8.51 10.08 6.45
N VAL A 279 -9.23 8.99 6.71
CA VAL A 279 -8.79 7.91 7.62
C VAL A 279 -7.58 7.21 7.01
N ALA A 280 -6.48 7.13 7.75
CA ALA A 280 -5.30 6.43 7.30
C ALA A 280 -5.53 4.90 7.25
N GLU A 281 -5.16 4.26 6.14
CA GLU A 281 -5.36 2.82 5.90
C GLU A 281 -4.83 1.95 7.06
N GLY A 282 -3.73 2.33 7.71
CA GLY A 282 -3.16 1.58 8.84
C GLY A 282 -4.11 1.46 10.04
N VAL A 283 -4.96 2.46 10.29
CA VAL A 283 -5.97 2.42 11.37
C VAL A 283 -7.06 1.39 11.05
N ASN A 284 -7.48 1.32 9.78
CA ASN A 284 -8.45 0.33 9.33
C ASN A 284 -7.86 -1.09 9.34
N THR A 285 -6.64 -1.24 8.82
CA THR A 285 -5.89 -2.51 8.83
C THR A 285 -5.70 -3.03 10.25
N LEU A 286 -5.36 -2.17 11.22
CA LEU A 286 -5.14 -2.57 12.60
C LEU A 286 -6.35 -3.28 13.23
N LYS A 287 -7.57 -2.74 13.05
CA LYS A 287 -8.82 -3.31 13.60
C LYS A 287 -9.01 -4.76 13.17
N VAL A 288 -8.78 -5.01 11.89
CA VAL A 288 -9.04 -6.31 11.27
C VAL A 288 -7.88 -7.27 11.52
N LEU A 289 -6.65 -6.77 11.49
CA LEU A 289 -5.42 -7.52 11.72
C LEU A 289 -5.37 -8.10 13.13
N LYS A 290 -5.68 -7.31 14.16
CA LYS A 290 -5.69 -7.79 15.55
C LYS A 290 -6.67 -8.95 15.71
N THR A 291 -7.88 -8.82 15.18
CA THR A 291 -8.92 -9.86 15.25
C THR A 291 -8.46 -11.13 14.54
N LYS A 292 -7.94 -11.00 13.32
CA LYS A 292 -7.46 -12.15 12.55
C LYS A 292 -6.27 -12.83 13.22
N ALA A 293 -5.29 -12.07 13.71
CA ALA A 293 -4.13 -12.62 14.41
C ALA A 293 -4.52 -13.45 15.64
N GLN A 294 -5.54 -13.03 16.38
CA GLN A 294 -6.10 -13.81 17.50
C GLN A 294 -6.77 -15.10 17.02
N GLN A 295 -7.57 -15.05 15.94
CA GLN A 295 -8.22 -16.23 15.37
C GLN A 295 -7.22 -17.28 14.89
N VAL A 296 -6.12 -16.85 14.28
CA VAL A 296 -5.06 -17.74 13.78
C VAL A 296 -3.93 -17.99 14.79
N GLN A 297 -4.11 -17.52 16.04
CA GLN A 297 -3.18 -17.71 17.15
C GLN A 297 -1.74 -17.23 16.86
N VAL A 298 -1.58 -16.16 16.08
CA VAL A 298 -0.27 -15.58 15.77
C VAL A 298 0.09 -14.50 16.80
N TYR A 299 1.29 -14.62 17.35
CA TYR A 299 1.83 -13.67 18.31
C TYR A 299 2.29 -12.35 17.64
N MET A 300 1.50 -11.29 17.84
CA MET A 300 1.73 -9.93 17.31
C MET A 300 1.61 -8.84 18.39
N PRO A 301 2.57 -8.75 19.33
CA PRO A 301 2.48 -7.85 20.48
C PRO A 301 2.47 -6.35 20.12
N LEU A 302 3.15 -5.91 19.06
CA LEU A 302 3.10 -4.52 18.59
C LEU A 302 1.72 -4.17 18.04
N VAL A 303 1.12 -5.05 17.23
CA VAL A 303 -0.26 -4.90 16.76
C VAL A 303 -1.25 -4.88 17.93
N ALA A 304 -1.12 -5.80 18.87
CA ALA A 304 -1.99 -5.86 20.05
C ALA A 304 -1.85 -4.60 20.92
N GLY A 305 -0.62 -4.12 21.14
CA GLY A 305 -0.33 -2.92 21.89
C GLY A 305 -0.93 -1.67 21.24
N LEU A 306 -0.74 -1.48 19.93
CA LEU A 306 -1.33 -0.35 19.22
C LEU A 306 -2.87 -0.41 19.23
N HIS A 307 -3.45 -1.59 19.05
CA HIS A 307 -4.90 -1.78 19.14
C HIS A 307 -5.43 -1.38 20.52
N ALA A 308 -4.75 -1.80 21.59
CA ALA A 308 -5.15 -1.47 22.95
C ALA A 308 -5.08 0.04 23.25
N ILE A 309 -4.12 0.76 22.67
CA ILE A 309 -4.03 2.21 22.80
C ILE A 309 -5.18 2.89 22.07
N LEU A 310 -5.46 2.50 20.81
CA LEU A 310 -6.43 3.20 19.98
C LEU A 310 -7.89 2.86 20.29
N PHE A 311 -8.18 1.65 20.78
CA PHE A 311 -9.55 1.15 20.89
C PHE A 311 -9.93 0.64 22.28
N GLU A 312 -8.97 0.47 23.20
CA GLU A 312 -9.23 -0.06 24.55
C GLU A 312 -8.82 0.93 25.65
N GLY A 313 -8.38 2.14 25.28
CA GLY A 313 -8.02 3.20 26.22
C GLY A 313 -6.77 2.93 27.05
N ARG A 314 -5.91 1.99 26.64
CA ARG A 314 -4.64 1.76 27.33
C ARG A 314 -3.68 2.91 27.10
N THR A 315 -2.98 3.30 28.16
CA THR A 315 -1.88 4.26 28.04
C THR A 315 -0.68 3.61 27.38
N LEU A 316 0.13 4.42 26.72
CA LEU A 316 1.37 3.96 26.11
C LEU A 316 2.32 3.30 27.13
N ASN A 317 2.45 3.87 28.33
CA ASN A 317 3.33 3.33 29.37
C ASN A 317 2.93 1.91 29.78
N GLN A 318 1.63 1.64 29.89
CA GLN A 318 1.11 0.29 30.18
C GLN A 318 1.48 -0.70 29.07
N VAL A 319 1.43 -0.27 27.80
CA VAL A 319 1.82 -1.12 26.67
C VAL A 319 3.32 -1.36 26.64
N ILE A 320 4.14 -0.33 26.84
CA ILE A 320 5.61 -0.47 26.91
C ILE A 320 6.00 -1.43 28.03
N GLU A 321 5.45 -1.25 29.24
CA GLU A 321 5.73 -2.11 30.37
C GLU A 321 5.37 -3.57 30.09
N HIS A 322 4.23 -3.81 29.44
CA HIS A 322 3.83 -5.14 29.01
C HIS A 322 4.80 -5.75 27.99
N LEU A 323 5.21 -4.97 26.97
CA LEU A 323 6.15 -5.42 25.94
C LEU A 323 7.53 -5.78 26.52
N MET A 324 8.03 -4.99 27.47
CA MET A 324 9.35 -5.21 28.09
C MET A 324 9.37 -6.38 29.08
N ARG A 325 8.23 -6.74 29.67
CA ARG A 325 8.08 -7.90 30.57
C ARG A 325 7.79 -9.20 29.83
N ALA A 326 7.44 -9.14 28.54
CA ALA A 326 7.17 -10.31 27.75
C ALA A 326 8.42 -11.19 27.62
N GLU A 327 8.22 -12.51 27.65
CA GLU A 327 9.33 -13.47 27.56
C GLU A 327 10.08 -13.31 26.22
N PRO A 328 11.41 -13.13 26.24
CA PRO A 328 12.20 -13.07 25.02
C PRO A 328 12.07 -14.38 24.24
N LYS A 329 11.68 -14.29 22.97
CA LYS A 329 11.73 -15.41 22.03
C LYS A 329 13.03 -15.38 21.22
N THR A 330 13.09 -16.18 20.15
CA THR A 330 14.16 -16.14 19.15
C THR A 330 14.23 -14.79 18.44
N ASP A 331 15.45 -14.36 18.07
CA ASP A 331 15.68 -13.08 17.39
C ASP A 331 15.13 -13.08 15.96
N VAL A 332 15.47 -14.11 15.19
CA VAL A 332 15.05 -14.30 13.79
C VAL A 332 14.14 -15.53 13.71
N ASP A 333 12.90 -15.30 13.26
CA ASP A 333 11.95 -16.37 13.00
C ASP A 333 12.37 -17.19 11.77
N PHE A 334 11.91 -18.45 11.69
CA PHE A 334 12.13 -19.37 10.54
C PHE A 334 13.57 -19.83 10.28
N ILE A 335 14.52 -19.43 11.14
CA ILE A 335 15.87 -20.02 11.19
C ILE A 335 15.90 -21.07 12.30
N SER A 336 16.36 -22.28 11.97
CA SER A 336 16.65 -23.29 12.98
C SER A 336 17.82 -22.83 13.86
N ILE A 337 17.63 -22.82 15.18
CA ILE A 337 18.73 -22.58 16.14
C ILE A 337 19.67 -23.78 16.27
N SER A 338 19.28 -24.95 15.76
CA SER A 338 20.14 -26.12 15.62
C SER A 338 20.68 -26.21 14.19
N GLY A 339 22.01 -26.18 14.05
CA GLY A 339 22.70 -26.25 12.75
C GLY A 339 23.79 -25.19 12.52
N PHE A 340 23.97 -24.25 13.44
CA PHE A 340 25.15 -23.37 13.46
C PHE A 340 26.32 -24.07 14.18
N ASN A 341 26.87 -25.12 13.57
CA ASN A 341 28.16 -25.71 13.95
C ASN A 341 29.16 -25.52 12.83
#